data_AF-A0A453AUH9-F1
#
_entry.id   AF-A0A453AUH9-F1
#
_cell.length_a   1.000
_cell.length_b   1.000
_cell.length_c   1.000
_cell.angle_alpha   90.00
_cell.angle_beta   90.00
_cell.angle_gamma   90.00
#
_symmetry.space_group_name_H-M   'P 1'
#
loop_
_entity.id
_entity.type
_entity.pdbx_description
1 polymer ?
#
loop_
_entity_poly.entity_id
_entity_poly.type
_entity_poly.pdbx_seq_one_letter_code
_entity_poly.pdbx_strand_id
1 'polypeptide(L)'
;FRWQEQVRRMLRLSEEDGRVVAEFQAMHAAAREAGFGRIFRSPTLFEDMVKCILLCNCQWTRTLSMATALCELQLELKCSAGTEDLQLRTPPIREHKRKRSKNQNVRVKLEKKFTELECLEDPRVETAQDTRVATGTSDVITHLEADEKLASLPQVAPETGSVCQSFDSSELSLEGCIGDFPTPEELANLDEDFLAKRCGLGYRAERIVLLARSIVEGKVCPQNLEEMQKMSLPATEELSTIPSTYERLNNELTTISGFGPFTRANVLMCMGFFHMIPADTETIRHLKQCHEIASTIKSVHMELDKIYGEYAPFQFLAYWFELWGFYDKQFGKITEMDPSTYRLFTASALKKQHRLDRK
;
A
#
# COMPACT_ATOMS: atom_id res chain seq x y z
N PHE A 1 7.18 13.64 -16.62
CA PHE A 1 8.02 12.44 -16.74
C PHE A 1 7.92 11.52 -15.53
N ARG A 2 8.71 11.67 -14.44
CA ARG A 2 8.78 10.66 -13.34
C ARG A 2 7.41 10.17 -12.81
N TRP A 3 6.49 11.09 -12.52
CA TRP A 3 5.15 10.76 -12.01
C TRP A 3 4.28 9.98 -13.01
N GLN A 4 4.43 10.22 -14.32
CA GLN A 4 3.64 9.52 -15.35
C GLN A 4 3.99 8.04 -15.38
N GLU A 5 5.28 7.71 -15.21
CA GLU A 5 5.75 6.33 -15.19
C GLU A 5 5.32 5.61 -13.90
N GLN A 6 5.29 6.32 -12.76
CA GLN A 6 4.72 5.81 -11.51
C GLN A 6 3.21 5.51 -11.67
N VAL A 7 2.43 6.43 -12.25
CA VAL A 7 0.99 6.20 -12.51
C VAL A 7 0.76 5.04 -13.49
N ARG A 8 1.56 4.95 -14.57
CA ARG A 8 1.50 3.83 -15.54
C ARG A 8 1.84 2.49 -14.88
N ARG A 9 2.80 2.46 -13.94
CA ARG A 9 3.12 1.29 -13.12
C ARG A 9 1.95 0.91 -12.21
N MET A 10 1.46 1.85 -11.41
CA MET A 10 0.42 1.64 -10.37
C MET A 10 -0.87 1.11 -10.97
N LEU A 11 -1.29 1.69 -12.10
CA LEU A 11 -2.54 1.38 -12.80
C LEU A 11 -2.39 0.28 -13.88
N ARG A 12 -1.19 -0.31 -14.06
CA ARG A 12 -0.93 -1.39 -15.02
C ARG A 12 -1.36 -1.04 -16.46
N LEU A 13 -0.76 0.03 -16.97
CA LEU A 13 -1.08 0.64 -18.28
C LEU A 13 -0.01 0.38 -19.36
N SER A 14 0.78 -0.68 -19.21
CA SER A 14 1.63 -1.19 -20.29
C SER A 14 0.82 -2.07 -21.26
N GLU A 15 1.33 -2.27 -22.47
CA GLU A 15 0.74 -3.25 -23.41
C GLU A 15 0.81 -4.68 -22.87
N GLU A 16 1.84 -4.97 -22.08
CA GLU A 16 2.06 -6.29 -21.45
C GLU A 16 1.01 -6.57 -20.37
N ASP A 17 0.76 -5.61 -19.48
CA ASP A 17 -0.37 -5.69 -18.54
C ASP A 17 -1.72 -5.83 -19.30
N GLY A 18 -1.81 -5.29 -20.53
CA GLY A 18 -2.96 -5.47 -21.41
C GLY A 18 -3.13 -6.89 -21.96
N ARG A 19 -2.04 -7.51 -22.43
CA ARG A 19 -2.01 -8.92 -22.88
C ARG A 19 -2.39 -9.88 -21.75
N VAL A 20 -1.75 -9.74 -20.60
CA VAL A 20 -2.01 -10.54 -19.39
C VAL A 20 -3.49 -10.49 -18.96
N VAL A 21 -4.13 -9.32 -19.03
CA VAL A 21 -5.56 -9.19 -18.73
C VAL A 21 -6.43 -9.87 -19.80
N ALA A 22 -6.09 -9.75 -21.08
CA ALA A 22 -6.83 -10.38 -22.16
C ALA A 22 -6.76 -11.92 -22.12
N GLU A 23 -5.59 -12.47 -21.81
CA GLU A 23 -5.37 -13.92 -21.64
C GLU A 23 -6.17 -14.47 -20.45
N PHE A 24 -6.14 -13.79 -19.30
CA PHE A 24 -6.97 -14.17 -18.15
C PHE A 24 -8.47 -14.10 -18.48
N GLN A 25 -8.92 -13.04 -19.15
CA GLN A 25 -10.32 -12.86 -19.57
C GLN A 25 -10.77 -13.83 -20.69
N ALA A 26 -9.83 -14.42 -21.44
CA ALA A 26 -10.14 -15.51 -22.37
C ALA A 26 -10.55 -16.78 -21.62
N MET A 27 -9.87 -17.09 -20.50
CA MET A 27 -10.16 -18.27 -19.67
C MET A 27 -11.29 -18.06 -18.66
N HIS A 28 -11.41 -16.88 -18.05
CA HIS A 28 -12.36 -16.61 -16.97
C HIS A 28 -13.53 -15.71 -17.42
N ALA A 29 -14.56 -16.31 -18.04
CA ALA A 29 -15.69 -15.58 -18.66
C ALA A 29 -16.37 -14.53 -17.75
N ALA A 30 -16.69 -14.86 -16.50
CA ALA A 30 -17.33 -13.91 -15.58
C ALA A 30 -16.43 -12.70 -15.22
N ALA A 31 -15.11 -12.85 -15.26
CA ALA A 31 -14.17 -11.76 -15.03
C ALA A 31 -14.07 -10.85 -16.25
N ARG A 32 -14.17 -11.41 -17.47
CA ARG A 32 -14.31 -10.66 -18.73
C ARG A 32 -15.58 -9.81 -18.75
N GLU A 33 -16.71 -10.40 -18.36
CA GLU A 33 -18.01 -9.71 -18.29
C GLU A 33 -18.02 -8.59 -17.24
N ALA A 34 -17.29 -8.78 -16.13
CA ALA A 34 -17.07 -7.74 -15.12
C ALA A 34 -15.95 -6.72 -15.47
N GLY A 35 -15.22 -6.91 -16.58
CA GLY A 35 -14.05 -6.08 -16.93
C GLY A 35 -12.85 -6.21 -15.98
N PHE A 36 -12.82 -7.22 -15.12
CA PHE A 36 -11.82 -7.42 -14.07
C PHE A 36 -10.50 -8.02 -14.59
N GLY A 37 -9.37 -7.69 -13.94
CA GLY A 37 -8.07 -8.30 -14.21
C GLY A 37 -6.85 -7.45 -13.84
N ARG A 38 -6.98 -6.11 -13.79
CA ARG A 38 -5.88 -5.23 -13.33
C ARG A 38 -5.87 -5.12 -11.81
N ILE A 39 -4.73 -5.50 -11.20
CA ILE A 39 -4.48 -5.34 -9.76
C ILE A 39 -3.57 -4.13 -9.51
N PHE A 40 -4.01 -3.21 -8.66
CA PHE A 40 -3.25 -2.01 -8.28
C PHE A 40 -1.95 -2.36 -7.56
N ARG A 41 -0.89 -1.56 -7.77
CA ARG A 41 0.41 -1.70 -7.09
C ARG A 41 1.03 -0.35 -6.75
N SER A 42 2.08 -0.35 -5.94
CA SER A 42 2.71 0.88 -5.44
C SER A 42 3.54 1.62 -6.50
N PRO A 43 3.77 2.94 -6.35
CA PRO A 43 4.69 3.73 -7.17
C PRO A 43 6.08 3.12 -7.40
N THR A 44 6.60 2.29 -6.49
CA THR A 44 7.90 1.61 -6.61
C THR A 44 7.85 0.17 -6.10
N LEU A 45 8.74 -0.70 -6.59
CA LEU A 45 8.89 -2.07 -6.06
C LEU A 45 9.40 -2.08 -4.61
N PHE A 46 10.17 -1.07 -4.16
CA PHE A 46 10.58 -0.95 -2.76
C PHE A 46 9.37 -0.74 -1.84
N GLU A 47 8.43 0.13 -2.24
CA GLU A 47 7.20 0.38 -1.49
C GLU A 47 6.28 -0.85 -1.47
N ASP A 48 6.17 -1.58 -2.60
CA ASP A 48 5.48 -2.88 -2.63
C ASP A 48 6.13 -3.88 -1.66
N MET A 49 7.46 -4.01 -1.69
CA MET A 49 8.22 -4.87 -0.78
C MET A 49 8.00 -4.53 0.69
N VAL A 50 8.10 -3.25 1.08
CA VAL A 50 7.90 -2.82 2.47
C VAL A 50 6.45 -3.06 2.89
N LYS A 51 5.46 -2.73 2.06
CA LYS A 51 4.04 -3.03 2.35
C LYS A 51 3.76 -4.53 2.52
N CYS A 52 4.46 -5.40 1.79
CA CYS A 52 4.39 -6.85 2.01
C CYS A 52 4.96 -7.28 3.38
N ILE A 53 6.01 -6.63 3.88
CA ILE A 53 6.51 -6.83 5.25
C ILE A 53 5.47 -6.34 6.28
N LEU A 54 4.83 -5.20 6.05
CA LEU A 54 3.80 -4.64 6.93
C LEU A 54 2.56 -5.54 7.03
N LEU A 55 2.12 -6.11 5.90
CA LEU A 55 0.97 -7.01 5.81
C LEU A 55 1.21 -8.36 6.52
N CYS A 56 2.42 -8.91 6.40
CA CYS A 56 2.75 -10.24 6.91
C CYS A 56 2.50 -10.35 8.43
N ASN A 57 1.62 -11.28 8.84
CA ASN A 57 1.16 -11.49 10.21
C ASN A 57 0.66 -10.19 10.91
N CYS A 58 -0.23 -9.46 10.25
CA CYS A 58 -0.78 -8.20 10.76
C CYS A 58 -2.28 -8.05 10.43
N GLN A 59 -2.99 -7.23 11.21
CA GLN A 59 -4.37 -6.85 10.89
C GLN A 59 -4.37 -5.61 9.98
N TRP A 60 -5.30 -5.55 9.02
CA TRP A 60 -5.38 -4.48 8.02
C TRP A 60 -5.31 -3.06 8.59
N THR A 61 -6.04 -2.78 9.68
CA THR A 61 -6.01 -1.48 10.37
C THR A 61 -4.63 -1.12 10.92
N ARG A 62 -3.85 -2.10 11.39
CA ARG A 62 -2.46 -1.89 11.83
C ARG A 62 -1.51 -1.78 10.63
N THR A 63 -1.72 -2.54 9.56
CA THR A 63 -0.96 -2.40 8.30
C THR A 63 -1.08 -0.98 7.74
N LEU A 64 -2.30 -0.42 7.72
CA LEU A 64 -2.56 0.97 7.34
C LEU A 64 -1.85 1.95 8.27
N SER A 65 -2.04 1.84 9.60
CA SER A 65 -1.39 2.71 10.58
C SER A 65 0.14 2.72 10.48
N MET A 66 0.78 1.56 10.28
CA MET A 66 2.22 1.46 10.07
C MET A 66 2.67 2.09 8.75
N ALA A 67 1.85 2.04 7.70
CA ALA A 67 2.15 2.68 6.42
C ALA A 67 1.99 4.20 6.50
N THR A 68 0.93 4.71 7.13
CA THR A 68 0.74 6.15 7.39
C THR A 68 1.89 6.73 8.22
N ALA A 69 2.29 6.06 9.30
CA ALA A 69 3.37 6.53 10.16
C ALA A 69 4.76 6.56 9.46
N LEU A 70 4.97 5.74 8.43
CA LEU A 70 6.15 5.84 7.57
C LEU A 70 6.10 7.09 6.66
N CYS A 71 4.93 7.43 6.12
CA CYS A 71 4.74 8.65 5.33
C CYS A 71 4.82 9.93 6.18
N GLU A 72 4.34 9.90 7.43
CA GLU A 72 4.56 10.98 8.40
C GLU A 72 6.07 11.18 8.68
N LEU A 73 6.81 10.09 8.95
CA LEU A 73 8.26 10.13 9.17
C LEU A 73 9.01 10.64 7.93
N GLN A 74 8.55 10.34 6.72
CA GLN A 74 9.12 10.89 5.48
C GLN A 74 9.06 12.43 5.47
N LEU A 75 7.96 13.01 5.94
CA LEU A 75 7.78 14.46 6.04
C LEU A 75 8.68 15.05 7.14
N GLU A 76 8.77 14.40 8.31
CA GLU A 76 9.68 14.78 9.40
C GLU A 76 11.15 14.81 8.94
N LEU A 77 11.59 13.82 8.15
CA LEU A 77 12.94 13.73 7.59
C LEU A 77 13.23 14.85 6.57
N LYS A 78 12.27 15.18 5.68
CA LYS A 78 12.40 16.35 4.78
C LYS A 78 12.51 17.67 5.56
N CYS A 79 11.65 17.91 6.53
CA CYS A 79 11.63 19.17 7.29
C CYS A 79 12.89 19.38 8.13
N SER A 80 13.42 18.30 8.74
CA SER A 80 14.68 18.34 9.49
C SER A 80 15.89 18.58 8.58
N ALA A 81 15.95 17.93 7.41
CA ALA A 81 17.03 18.17 6.42
C ALA A 81 17.07 19.62 5.92
N GLY A 82 15.92 20.27 5.74
CA GLY A 82 15.84 21.68 5.36
C GLY A 82 16.32 22.68 6.41
N THR A 83 16.56 22.25 7.66
CA THR A 83 16.94 23.14 8.77
C THR A 83 18.46 23.36 8.86
N GLU A 84 19.29 22.46 8.33
CA GLU A 84 20.76 22.53 8.49
C GLU A 84 21.45 23.55 7.56
N ASP A 85 20.83 23.95 6.45
CA ASP A 85 21.45 24.79 5.41
C ASP A 85 21.60 26.29 5.79
N LEU A 86 20.94 26.75 6.86
CA LEU A 86 20.83 28.17 7.20
C LEU A 86 21.87 28.72 8.21
N GLN A 87 22.75 27.90 8.81
CA GLN A 87 23.75 28.40 9.79
C GLN A 87 25.16 27.77 9.69
N LEU A 88 25.88 28.05 8.59
CA LEU A 88 27.34 27.87 8.52
C LEU A 88 28.09 29.15 8.09
N ARG A 89 28.14 30.15 8.98
CA ARG A 89 29.11 31.27 8.88
C ARG A 89 30.40 30.94 9.64
N THR A 90 31.36 30.35 8.93
CA THR A 90 32.66 29.94 9.49
C THR A 90 33.69 31.07 9.50
N PRO A 91 34.34 31.39 10.65
CA PRO A 91 35.61 32.12 10.68
C PRO A 91 36.78 31.25 10.16
N PRO A 92 37.91 31.82 9.72
CA PRO A 92 38.89 31.12 8.89
C PRO A 92 39.74 30.06 9.62
N ILE A 93 40.16 29.06 8.83
CA ILE A 93 40.91 27.86 9.23
C ILE A 93 42.33 28.20 9.74
N ARG A 94 42.80 27.44 10.74
CA ARG A 94 44.24 27.17 10.95
C ARG A 94 44.50 25.68 10.86
N GLU A 95 45.37 25.26 9.93
CA GLU A 95 45.73 23.85 9.75
C GLU A 95 46.63 23.32 10.86
N HIS A 96 46.36 22.11 11.34
CA HIS A 96 47.37 21.24 11.93
C HIS A 96 47.25 19.81 11.38
N LYS A 97 48.40 19.14 11.18
CA LYS A 97 48.51 18.00 10.25
C LYS A 97 48.36 16.63 10.93
N ARG A 98 47.65 15.74 10.22
CA ARG A 98 47.71 14.26 10.26
C ARG A 98 47.31 13.54 11.58
N LYS A 99 46.28 12.69 11.46
CA LYS A 99 46.50 11.23 11.35
C LYS A 99 45.33 10.52 10.68
N ARG A 100 45.60 9.37 10.05
CA ARG A 100 44.64 8.53 9.33
C ARG A 100 44.01 7.55 10.32
N SER A 101 42.68 7.51 10.43
CA SER A 101 41.93 6.52 11.21
C SER A 101 40.75 5.97 10.40
N LYS A 102 40.11 4.92 10.91
CA LYS A 102 39.13 4.09 10.18
C LYS A 102 37.80 4.82 9.96
N ASN A 103 37.14 4.54 8.83
CA ASN A 103 35.74 4.91 8.63
C ASN A 103 34.89 4.18 9.69
N GLN A 104 34.24 4.95 10.57
CA GLN A 104 33.04 4.51 11.27
C GLN A 104 31.87 5.26 10.65
N ASN A 105 30.88 4.53 10.12
CA ASN A 105 29.62 5.14 9.70
C ASN A 105 28.92 5.64 10.96
N VAL A 106 28.72 6.95 11.07
CA VAL A 106 28.08 7.58 12.23
C VAL A 106 26.57 7.35 12.13
N ARG A 107 26.06 6.36 12.86
CA ARG A 107 24.60 6.12 12.98
C ARG A 107 23.96 7.33 13.67
N VAL A 108 23.13 8.07 12.95
CA VAL A 108 22.53 9.31 13.46
C VAL A 108 21.42 8.97 14.46
N LYS A 109 21.68 9.17 15.76
CA LYS A 109 20.66 9.12 16.81
C LYS A 109 20.03 10.49 17.00
N LEU A 110 18.94 10.75 16.29
CA LEU A 110 18.17 12.00 16.41
C LEU A 110 17.20 11.93 17.62
N GLU A 111 17.75 12.01 18.83
CA GLU A 111 16.97 11.96 20.09
C GLU A 111 17.20 13.22 20.95
N LYS A 112 16.55 14.35 20.61
CA LYS A 112 16.21 15.45 21.54
C LYS A 112 15.35 16.58 20.92
N LYS A 113 14.05 16.60 21.25
CA LYS A 113 13.14 17.78 21.45
C LYS A 113 11.65 17.46 21.20
N PHE A 114 11.07 16.52 21.96
CA PHE A 114 9.61 16.37 22.07
C PHE A 114 9.23 15.92 23.48
N THR A 115 9.15 16.86 24.42
CA THR A 115 8.67 16.63 25.80
C THR A 115 8.18 17.95 26.40
N GLU A 116 7.03 18.43 25.97
CA GLU A 116 6.24 19.49 26.64
C GLU A 116 4.87 19.64 25.96
N LEU A 117 3.89 18.77 26.30
CA LEU A 117 2.46 19.11 26.42
C LEU A 117 1.60 17.94 26.97
N GLU A 118 1.81 17.56 28.24
CA GLU A 118 0.80 16.85 29.03
C GLU A 118 0.77 17.42 30.46
N CYS A 119 -0.39 17.95 30.87
CA CYS A 119 -0.87 18.13 32.25
C CYS A 119 -2.11 19.04 32.25
N LEU A 120 -3.32 18.47 32.42
CA LEU A 120 -4.49 19.06 33.12
C LEU A 120 -5.71 18.10 33.11
N GLU A 121 -5.74 17.18 34.07
CA GLU A 121 -6.99 16.65 34.70
C GLU A 121 -7.33 17.57 35.90
N ASP A 122 -8.49 17.66 36.57
CA ASP A 122 -9.82 16.99 36.65
C ASP A 122 -10.88 18.18 36.59
N PRO A 123 -12.12 18.25 37.15
CA PRO A 123 -12.95 17.24 37.81
C PRO A 123 -14.47 17.16 37.47
N ARG A 124 -15.01 15.95 37.68
CA ARG A 124 -16.34 15.60 38.25
C ARG A 124 -17.64 16.10 37.59
N VAL A 125 -18.34 15.13 36.99
CA VAL A 125 -19.65 14.60 37.44
C VAL A 125 -20.54 15.51 38.31
N GLU A 126 -21.75 15.80 37.83
CA GLU A 126 -22.96 15.78 38.68
C GLU A 126 -24.20 15.31 37.88
N THR A 127 -25.19 14.73 38.55
CA THR A 127 -26.38 14.11 37.94
C THR A 127 -27.65 14.90 38.26
N ALA A 128 -28.46 15.20 37.25
CA ALA A 128 -29.85 15.62 37.45
C ALA A 128 -30.76 15.04 36.36
N GLN A 129 -31.90 14.48 36.80
CA GLN A 129 -33.06 14.28 35.94
C GLN A 129 -33.88 15.57 35.99
N ASP A 130 -34.47 16.03 34.89
CA ASP A 130 -35.92 16.22 34.95
C ASP A 130 -36.67 16.17 33.61
N THR A 131 -37.84 15.59 33.76
CA THR A 131 -39.00 15.41 32.91
C THR A 131 -39.52 16.68 32.23
N ARG A 132 -39.92 16.58 30.95
CA ARG A 132 -41.14 17.23 30.42
C ARG A 132 -41.61 16.60 29.11
N VAL A 133 -42.93 16.61 28.89
CA VAL A 133 -43.63 15.90 27.79
C VAL A 133 -44.64 16.83 27.13
N ALA A 134 -44.59 16.92 25.79
CA ALA A 134 -45.66 17.35 24.87
C ALA A 134 -45.22 16.97 23.44
N THR A 135 -45.80 16.04 22.67
CA THR A 135 -47.19 15.79 22.16
C THR A 135 -47.58 16.59 20.91
N GLY A 136 -47.80 15.89 19.79
CA GLY A 136 -48.38 16.40 18.53
C GLY A 136 -47.34 16.87 17.48
N THR A 137 -47.57 16.74 16.17
CA THR A 137 -48.68 16.08 15.44
C THR A 137 -48.26 15.66 14.01
N SER A 138 -49.15 14.99 13.28
CA SER A 138 -48.91 14.33 11.98
C SER A 138 -48.78 15.26 10.76
N ASP A 139 -48.11 14.73 9.73
CA ASP A 139 -48.31 14.86 8.26
C ASP A 139 -48.44 16.23 7.55
N VAL A 140 -47.77 16.35 6.40
CA VAL A 140 -48.40 16.52 5.06
C VAL A 140 -47.34 16.44 3.93
N ILE A 141 -47.73 15.92 2.75
CA ILE A 141 -46.91 15.83 1.54
C ILE A 141 -47.38 16.83 0.48
N THR A 142 -46.46 17.63 -0.08
CA THR A 142 -46.53 18.25 -1.43
C THR A 142 -45.08 18.46 -1.90
N HIS A 143 -44.56 17.79 -2.94
CA HIS A 143 -44.82 18.00 -4.38
C HIS A 143 -44.79 19.48 -4.83
N LEU A 144 -43.73 19.85 -5.56
CA LEU A 144 -43.81 20.71 -6.75
C LEU A 144 -42.73 20.27 -7.75
N GLU A 145 -43.14 20.00 -8.98
CA GLU A 145 -42.29 19.69 -10.13
C GLU A 145 -42.40 20.84 -11.15
N ALA A 146 -41.28 21.26 -11.75
CA ALA A 146 -41.18 22.08 -12.96
C ALA A 146 -39.70 22.28 -13.32
N ASP A 147 -39.25 22.29 -14.57
CA ASP A 147 -39.82 21.77 -15.83
C ASP A 147 -38.65 21.55 -16.82
N GLU A 148 -38.85 20.86 -17.94
CA GLU A 148 -37.80 20.61 -18.93
C GLU A 148 -37.34 21.88 -19.67
N LYS A 149 -36.03 21.97 -19.98
CA LYS A 149 -35.62 22.20 -21.38
C LYS A 149 -34.19 21.84 -21.76
N LEU A 150 -34.06 21.55 -23.04
CA LEU A 150 -32.90 21.08 -23.78
C LEU A 150 -32.06 22.25 -24.35
N ALA A 151 -30.75 22.01 -24.52
CA ALA A 151 -29.92 22.35 -25.70
C ALA A 151 -28.61 23.16 -25.50
N SER A 152 -27.72 22.94 -26.47
CA SER A 152 -26.54 23.74 -26.90
C SER A 152 -25.30 23.84 -25.99
N LEU A 153 -24.21 23.29 -26.53
CA LEU A 153 -22.81 23.66 -26.24
C LEU A 153 -22.50 25.10 -26.70
N PRO A 154 -21.46 25.72 -26.12
CA PRO A 154 -20.53 26.53 -26.91
C PRO A 154 -19.12 25.90 -26.92
N GLN A 155 -18.50 25.82 -28.09
CA GLN A 155 -17.04 25.71 -28.20
C GLN A 155 -16.44 27.12 -28.25
N VAL A 156 -15.35 27.36 -27.52
CA VAL A 156 -14.45 28.51 -27.75
C VAL A 156 -13.01 28.00 -27.71
N ALA A 157 -12.19 28.44 -28.66
CA ALA A 157 -10.79 28.06 -28.83
C ALA A 157 -9.85 29.13 -28.21
N PRO A 158 -8.52 28.91 -28.14
CA PRO A 158 -7.69 29.47 -27.07
C PRO A 158 -7.29 30.94 -27.27
N GLU A 159 -7.28 31.70 -26.17
CA GLU A 159 -6.52 32.94 -26.06
C GLU A 159 -5.18 32.74 -25.33
N THR A 160 -4.19 33.54 -25.71
CA THR A 160 -2.78 33.34 -25.36
C THR A 160 -2.32 34.25 -24.22
N GLY A 161 -1.54 33.68 -23.29
CA GLY A 161 -0.62 34.46 -22.46
C GLY A 161 -1.21 35.03 -21.18
N SER A 162 -1.04 34.29 -20.09
CA SER A 162 -1.00 34.87 -18.74
C SER A 162 0.36 34.55 -18.11
N VAL A 163 0.90 35.49 -17.34
CA VAL A 163 2.27 35.43 -16.81
C VAL A 163 2.33 34.42 -15.67
N CYS A 164 3.30 33.49 -15.73
CA CYS A 164 3.67 32.67 -14.57
C CYS A 164 4.26 33.59 -13.49
N GLN A 165 3.42 34.02 -12.55
CA GLN A 165 3.90 34.54 -11.28
C GLN A 165 4.59 33.41 -10.52
N SER A 166 5.80 33.67 -10.04
CA SER A 166 6.56 32.73 -9.22
C SER A 166 5.82 32.53 -7.90
N PHE A 167 5.30 31.33 -7.66
CA PHE A 167 4.84 30.94 -6.33
C PHE A 167 6.04 30.94 -5.39
N ASP A 168 6.01 31.82 -4.40
CA ASP A 168 6.95 31.80 -3.30
C ASP A 168 6.69 30.54 -2.47
N SER A 169 7.73 29.76 -2.19
CA SER A 169 7.62 28.45 -1.54
C SER A 169 7.68 28.54 0.00
N SER A 170 7.48 29.74 0.54
CA SER A 170 7.49 30.01 1.98
C SER A 170 6.09 29.86 2.61
N GLU A 171 6.03 29.11 3.71
CA GLU A 171 4.85 28.92 4.59
C GLU A 171 3.55 28.41 3.92
N LEU A 172 3.64 27.26 3.23
CA LEU A 172 2.50 26.34 3.23
C LEU A 172 2.29 25.79 4.64
N SER A 173 1.11 26.02 5.22
CA SER A 173 0.68 25.43 6.49
C SER A 173 0.65 23.90 6.37
N LEU A 174 1.53 23.20 7.10
CA LEU A 174 1.68 21.74 7.04
C LEU A 174 0.49 20.95 7.62
N GLU A 175 -0.54 21.62 8.13
CA GLU A 175 -1.75 21.01 8.69
C GLU A 175 -2.51 20.22 7.61
N GLY A 176 -2.49 18.89 7.75
CA GLY A 176 -3.14 17.96 6.81
C GLY A 176 -2.23 17.40 5.71
N CYS A 177 -0.98 17.83 5.60
CA CYS A 177 -0.01 17.24 4.67
C CYS A 177 0.53 15.89 5.19
N ILE A 178 0.38 14.84 4.40
CA ILE A 178 1.08 13.55 4.58
C ILE A 178 2.26 13.49 3.59
N GLY A 179 3.41 12.96 4.03
CA GLY A 179 4.60 12.84 3.19
C GLY A 179 4.51 11.74 2.12
N ASP A 180 5.56 11.65 1.30
CA ASP A 180 5.72 10.52 0.37
C ASP A 180 5.95 9.21 1.15
N PHE A 181 5.96 8.06 0.46
CA PHE A 181 6.52 6.86 1.07
C PHE A 181 8.07 6.99 1.14
N PRO A 182 8.73 6.64 2.26
CA PRO A 182 10.18 6.76 2.38
C PRO A 182 10.96 6.00 1.31
N THR A 183 12.10 6.57 0.93
CA THR A 183 13.10 5.95 0.05
C THR A 183 14.01 4.97 0.82
N PRO A 184 14.71 4.05 0.11
CA PRO A 184 15.77 3.24 0.72
C PRO A 184 16.86 4.09 1.40
N GLU A 185 17.23 5.22 0.80
CA GLU A 185 18.30 6.12 1.27
C GLU A 185 17.94 6.78 2.61
N GLU A 186 16.69 7.21 2.76
CA GLU A 186 16.15 7.78 4.00
C GLU A 186 16.09 6.74 5.13
N LEU A 187 15.68 5.49 4.82
CA LEU A 187 15.52 4.45 5.85
C LEU A 187 16.81 3.70 6.22
N ALA A 188 17.77 3.55 5.30
CA ALA A 188 18.98 2.77 5.52
C ALA A 188 19.86 3.28 6.67
N ASN A 189 19.87 4.60 6.88
CA ASN A 189 20.70 5.28 7.86
C ASN A 189 20.09 5.33 9.28
N LEU A 190 18.82 4.96 9.43
CA LEU A 190 18.09 5.05 10.69
C LEU A 190 18.51 3.97 11.72
N ASP A 191 18.19 4.26 12.97
CA ASP A 191 18.20 3.29 14.06
C ASP A 191 16.91 2.45 14.04
N GLU A 192 17.04 1.15 14.27
CA GLU A 192 15.95 0.18 14.13
C GLU A 192 14.98 0.23 15.32
N ASP A 193 15.47 0.54 16.53
CA ASP A 193 14.62 0.73 17.70
C ASP A 193 13.84 2.04 17.59
N PHE A 194 14.48 3.10 17.05
CA PHE A 194 13.81 4.36 16.71
C PHE A 194 12.67 4.14 15.71
N LEU A 195 12.94 3.47 14.59
CA LEU A 195 11.92 3.21 13.57
C LEU A 195 10.80 2.29 14.09
N ALA A 196 11.14 1.27 14.91
CA ALA A 196 10.15 0.42 15.56
C ALA A 196 9.20 1.21 16.49
N LYS A 197 9.74 2.21 17.20
CA LYS A 197 9.01 3.07 18.14
C LYS A 197 8.18 4.15 17.43
N ARG A 198 8.77 4.94 16.52
CA ARG A 198 8.09 6.04 15.81
C ARG A 198 6.97 5.55 14.88
N CYS A 199 7.14 4.40 14.24
CA CYS A 199 6.19 3.87 13.24
C CYS A 199 5.41 2.63 13.72
N GLY A 200 5.53 2.22 14.99
CA GLY A 200 4.77 1.10 15.57
C GLY A 200 5.07 -0.29 14.97
N LEU A 201 6.20 -0.44 14.26
CA LEU A 201 6.51 -1.60 13.41
C LEU A 201 6.82 -2.88 14.19
N GLY A 202 7.41 -2.73 15.39
CA GLY A 202 8.03 -3.83 16.13
C GLY A 202 9.14 -4.49 15.31
N TYR A 203 9.22 -5.83 15.34
CA TYR A 203 10.22 -6.64 14.62
C TYR A 203 10.31 -6.40 13.10
N ARG A 204 9.38 -5.65 12.50
CA ARG A 204 9.43 -5.28 11.09
C ARG A 204 10.44 -4.18 10.79
N ALA A 205 10.80 -3.34 11.79
CA ALA A 205 11.76 -2.25 11.60
C ALA A 205 13.14 -2.76 11.16
N GLU A 206 13.70 -3.74 11.89
CA GLU A 206 14.92 -4.47 11.52
C GLU A 206 14.88 -4.92 10.06
N ARG A 207 13.82 -5.61 9.64
CA ARG A 207 13.67 -6.14 8.27
C ARG A 207 13.61 -5.04 7.21
N ILE A 208 12.91 -3.95 7.50
CA ILE A 208 12.75 -2.82 6.58
C ILE A 208 14.07 -2.05 6.42
N VAL A 209 14.80 -1.84 7.52
CA VAL A 209 16.11 -1.18 7.50
C VAL A 209 17.17 -2.08 6.87
N LEU A 210 17.16 -3.40 7.12
CA LEU A 210 18.03 -4.36 6.43
C LEU A 210 17.76 -4.41 4.92
N LEU A 211 16.49 -4.36 4.48
CA LEU A 211 16.14 -4.24 3.06
C LEU A 211 16.66 -2.91 2.48
N ALA A 212 16.41 -1.79 3.16
CA ALA A 212 16.85 -0.46 2.72
C ALA A 212 18.38 -0.40 2.58
N ARG A 213 19.14 -0.86 3.58
CA ARG A 213 20.61 -0.98 3.51
C ARG A 213 21.05 -1.91 2.38
N SER A 214 20.39 -3.06 2.20
CA SER A 214 20.73 -3.98 1.11
C SER A 214 20.54 -3.38 -0.29
N ILE A 215 19.62 -2.43 -0.45
CA ILE A 215 19.43 -1.69 -1.70
C ILE A 215 20.50 -0.61 -1.87
N VAL A 216 20.74 0.21 -0.83
CA VAL A 216 21.77 1.27 -0.86
C VAL A 216 23.19 0.70 -1.01
N GLU A 217 23.46 -0.49 -0.48
CA GLU A 217 24.71 -1.24 -0.65
C GLU A 217 24.80 -2.00 -1.98
N GLY A 218 23.77 -1.94 -2.85
CA GLY A 218 23.75 -2.60 -4.16
C GLY A 218 23.61 -4.11 -4.14
N LYS A 219 23.31 -4.73 -2.99
CA LYS A 219 23.09 -6.18 -2.84
C LYS A 219 21.76 -6.64 -3.41
N VAL A 220 20.74 -5.79 -3.35
CA VAL A 220 19.42 -5.99 -3.95
C VAL A 220 19.15 -4.81 -4.87
N CYS A 221 18.96 -5.05 -6.17
CA CYS A 221 18.63 -3.98 -7.13
C CYS A 221 17.18 -4.13 -7.61
N PRO A 222 16.22 -3.32 -7.12
CA PRO A 222 14.83 -3.35 -7.57
C PRO A 222 14.69 -3.17 -9.09
N GLN A 223 15.56 -2.38 -9.71
CA GLN A 223 15.60 -2.14 -11.15
C GLN A 223 15.92 -3.44 -11.90
N ASN A 224 16.94 -4.19 -11.48
CA ASN A 224 17.29 -5.49 -12.09
C ASN A 224 16.15 -6.51 -11.95
N LEU A 225 15.39 -6.48 -10.85
CA LEU A 225 14.22 -7.35 -10.65
C LEU A 225 13.10 -6.98 -11.64
N GLU A 226 12.82 -5.69 -11.86
CA GLU A 226 11.86 -5.22 -12.86
C GLU A 226 12.34 -5.41 -14.31
N GLU A 227 13.64 -5.40 -14.56
CA GLU A 227 14.22 -5.70 -15.88
C GLU A 227 14.11 -7.20 -16.20
N MET A 228 14.39 -8.08 -15.23
CA MET A 228 14.14 -9.52 -15.38
C MET A 228 12.66 -9.82 -15.63
N GLN A 229 11.73 -9.07 -15.02
CA GLN A 229 10.31 -9.14 -15.37
C GLN A 229 10.09 -8.81 -16.86
N LYS A 230 10.61 -7.67 -17.33
CA LYS A 230 10.42 -7.14 -18.70
C LYS A 230 11.08 -7.98 -19.80
N MET A 231 12.13 -8.75 -19.49
CA MET A 231 12.82 -9.63 -20.45
C MET A 231 12.04 -10.90 -20.82
N SER A 232 10.81 -11.07 -20.33
CA SER A 232 10.01 -12.29 -20.52
C SER A 232 8.99 -12.13 -21.66
N LEU A 233 9.40 -12.37 -22.92
CA LEU A 233 8.58 -12.78 -24.09
C LEU A 233 9.41 -12.68 -25.40
N PRO A 234 9.12 -13.48 -26.46
CA PRO A 234 8.41 -14.76 -26.52
C PRO A 234 9.38 -15.94 -26.82
N ALA A 235 8.82 -17.14 -26.97
CA ALA A 235 9.58 -18.40 -27.04
C ALA A 235 10.47 -18.58 -28.30
N THR A 236 11.66 -19.11 -28.07
CA THR A 236 12.22 -20.23 -28.85
C THR A 236 12.15 -21.48 -27.98
N GLU A 237 11.78 -22.64 -28.55
CA GLU A 237 11.44 -23.85 -27.77
C GLU A 237 12.65 -24.56 -27.11
N GLU A 238 13.86 -24.03 -27.28
CA GLU A 238 15.10 -24.63 -26.79
C GLU A 238 15.47 -24.16 -25.38
N LEU A 239 15.06 -24.97 -24.38
CA LEU A 239 15.93 -25.53 -23.31
C LEU A 239 15.20 -25.66 -21.97
N SER A 240 14.64 -26.85 -21.69
CA SER A 240 13.86 -27.20 -20.50
C SER A 240 14.63 -27.27 -19.17
N THR A 241 15.84 -26.70 -19.10
CA THR A 241 16.67 -26.62 -17.88
C THR A 241 16.91 -25.19 -17.38
N ILE A 242 16.41 -24.17 -18.09
CA ILE A 242 16.43 -22.78 -17.60
C ILE A 242 15.21 -22.57 -16.68
N PRO A 243 15.39 -22.19 -15.40
CA PRO A 243 14.26 -21.86 -14.53
C PRO A 243 13.47 -20.68 -15.07
N SER A 244 12.14 -20.74 -14.95
CA SER A 244 11.24 -19.67 -15.38
C SER A 244 11.59 -18.33 -14.72
N THR A 245 11.25 -17.21 -15.35
CA THR A 245 11.45 -15.87 -14.75
C THR A 245 10.83 -15.77 -13.35
N TYR A 246 9.67 -16.42 -13.16
CA TYR A 246 9.02 -16.54 -11.86
C TYR A 246 9.91 -17.24 -10.81
N GLU A 247 10.49 -18.40 -11.15
CA GLU A 247 11.38 -19.13 -10.24
C GLU A 247 12.68 -18.36 -9.97
N ARG A 248 13.28 -17.75 -10.99
CA ARG A 248 14.46 -16.90 -10.85
C ARG A 248 14.19 -15.77 -9.86
N LEU A 249 13.11 -15.01 -10.04
CA LEU A 249 12.73 -13.93 -9.13
C LEU A 249 12.37 -14.44 -7.73
N ASN A 250 11.66 -15.56 -7.60
CA ASN A 250 11.36 -16.17 -6.30
C ASN A 250 12.64 -16.61 -5.55
N ASN A 251 13.67 -17.07 -6.26
CA ASN A 251 14.97 -17.44 -5.69
C ASN A 251 15.75 -16.20 -5.24
N GLU A 252 15.85 -15.14 -6.07
CA GLU A 252 16.45 -13.86 -5.67
C GLU A 252 15.76 -13.27 -4.43
N LEU A 253 14.42 -13.23 -4.43
CA LEU A 253 13.61 -12.76 -3.30
C LEU A 253 13.74 -13.65 -2.05
N THR A 254 14.27 -14.87 -2.14
CA THR A 254 14.53 -15.74 -0.98
C THR A 254 15.80 -15.33 -0.22
N THR A 255 16.70 -14.58 -0.86
CA THR A 255 17.92 -14.04 -0.19
C THR A 255 17.61 -12.92 0.81
N ILE A 256 16.45 -12.27 0.69
CA ILE A 256 16.09 -11.07 1.43
C ILE A 256 15.59 -11.42 2.84
N SER A 257 16.16 -10.78 3.87
CA SER A 257 15.79 -11.04 5.27
C SER A 257 14.29 -10.84 5.52
N GLY A 258 13.63 -11.88 6.02
CA GLY A 258 12.20 -11.86 6.33
C GLY A 258 11.24 -12.16 5.16
N PHE A 259 11.75 -12.43 3.95
CA PHE A 259 10.93 -12.77 2.78
C PHE A 259 10.53 -14.26 2.77
N GLY A 260 9.65 -14.64 3.70
CA GLY A 260 8.99 -15.94 3.69
C GLY A 260 8.05 -16.13 2.47
N PRO A 261 7.56 -17.35 2.21
CA PRO A 261 6.78 -17.67 1.01
C PRO A 261 5.57 -16.73 0.77
N PHE A 262 4.82 -16.40 1.83
CA PHE A 262 3.72 -15.42 1.76
C PHE A 262 4.20 -14.03 1.29
N THR A 263 5.30 -13.51 1.85
CA THR A 263 5.85 -12.21 1.47
C THR A 263 6.27 -12.21 0.00
N ARG A 264 6.96 -13.26 -0.46
CA ARG A 264 7.42 -13.37 -1.85
C ARG A 264 6.27 -13.50 -2.84
N ALA A 265 5.24 -14.30 -2.53
CA ALA A 265 4.06 -14.41 -3.38
C ALA A 265 3.34 -13.06 -3.56
N ASN A 266 3.21 -12.25 -2.50
CA ASN A 266 2.66 -10.89 -2.62
C ASN A 266 3.55 -9.97 -3.48
N VAL A 267 4.88 -10.00 -3.29
CA VAL A 267 5.82 -9.18 -4.10
C VAL A 267 5.78 -9.59 -5.58
N LEU A 268 5.76 -10.90 -5.87
CA LEU A 268 5.66 -11.43 -7.23
C LEU A 268 4.31 -11.09 -7.89
N MET A 269 3.22 -11.08 -7.12
CA MET A 269 1.92 -10.56 -7.54
C MET A 269 1.99 -9.06 -7.88
N CYS A 270 2.64 -8.23 -7.05
CA CYS A 270 2.91 -6.82 -7.40
C CYS A 270 3.81 -6.67 -8.65
N MET A 271 4.68 -7.64 -8.94
CA MET A 271 5.43 -7.70 -10.20
C MET A 271 4.57 -8.21 -11.39
N GLY A 272 3.39 -8.78 -11.15
CA GLY A 272 2.47 -9.26 -12.21
C GLY A 272 2.48 -10.77 -12.43
N PHE A 273 3.16 -11.55 -11.58
CA PHE A 273 3.12 -13.01 -11.62
C PHE A 273 1.99 -13.53 -10.75
N PHE A 274 0.93 -14.05 -11.38
CA PHE A 274 -0.30 -14.45 -10.70
C PHE A 274 -0.40 -15.96 -10.38
N HIS A 275 0.70 -16.69 -10.62
CA HIS A 275 0.83 -18.15 -10.43
C HIS A 275 0.51 -18.65 -9.02
N MET A 276 0.81 -17.85 -7.99
CA MET A 276 0.75 -18.27 -6.59
C MET A 276 -0.12 -17.35 -5.76
N ILE A 277 -1.16 -17.93 -5.16
CA ILE A 277 -2.01 -17.27 -4.18
C ILE A 277 -1.22 -17.11 -2.86
N PRO A 278 -1.05 -15.88 -2.31
CA PRO A 278 -0.39 -15.67 -1.03
C PRO A 278 -1.29 -16.13 0.14
N ALA A 279 -1.34 -17.44 0.38
CA ALA A 279 -2.31 -18.04 1.29
C ALA A 279 -2.08 -17.67 2.77
N ASP A 280 -3.17 -17.36 3.45
CA ASP A 280 -3.19 -16.89 4.84
C ASP A 280 -4.45 -17.37 5.61
N THR A 281 -4.70 -16.81 6.81
CA THR A 281 -5.91 -17.05 7.60
C THR A 281 -7.22 -16.60 6.94
N GLU A 282 -7.20 -15.55 6.13
CA GLU A 282 -8.36 -15.05 5.38
C GLU A 282 -8.66 -15.95 4.18
N THR A 283 -7.61 -16.44 3.51
CA THR A 283 -7.70 -17.47 2.46
C THR A 283 -8.37 -18.74 3.00
N ILE A 284 -7.99 -19.18 4.22
CA ILE A 284 -8.61 -20.34 4.90
C ILE A 284 -10.07 -20.05 5.31
N ARG A 285 -10.41 -18.81 5.69
CA ARG A 285 -11.83 -18.42 5.92
C ARG A 285 -12.62 -18.55 4.63
N HIS A 286 -12.10 -18.01 3.53
CA HIS A 286 -12.77 -17.96 2.24
C HIS A 286 -13.07 -19.37 1.70
N LEU A 287 -12.08 -20.27 1.69
CA LEU A 287 -12.30 -21.68 1.32
C LEU A 287 -13.39 -22.35 2.17
N LYS A 288 -13.40 -22.11 3.48
CA LYS A 288 -14.41 -22.70 4.37
C LYS A 288 -15.82 -22.12 4.17
N GLN A 289 -15.97 -20.88 3.70
CA GLN A 289 -17.28 -20.22 3.55
C GLN A 289 -17.83 -20.24 2.13
N CYS A 290 -16.99 -20.37 1.11
CA CYS A 290 -17.39 -20.35 -0.30
C CYS A 290 -17.34 -21.75 -0.94
N HIS A 291 -16.44 -22.63 -0.48
CA HIS A 291 -16.23 -23.99 -1.01
C HIS A 291 -16.50 -25.10 0.03
N GLU A 292 -16.95 -24.74 1.23
CA GLU A 292 -17.15 -25.61 2.41
C GLU A 292 -15.90 -26.40 2.89
N ILE A 293 -14.72 -26.15 2.29
CA ILE A 293 -13.48 -26.90 2.55
C ILE A 293 -12.77 -26.42 3.82
N ALA A 294 -12.49 -27.35 4.73
CA ALA A 294 -11.77 -27.09 5.98
C ALA A 294 -10.24 -27.23 5.80
N SER A 295 -9.57 -26.16 5.35
CA SER A 295 -8.11 -26.13 5.17
C SER A 295 -7.32 -25.76 6.44
N THR A 296 -6.02 -26.05 6.42
CA THR A 296 -5.01 -25.55 7.38
C THR A 296 -3.89 -24.85 6.63
N ILE A 297 -3.01 -24.10 7.31
CA ILE A 297 -1.83 -23.46 6.69
C ILE A 297 -0.93 -24.48 5.96
N LYS A 298 -0.94 -25.76 6.35
CA LYS A 298 -0.19 -26.83 5.67
C LYS A 298 -0.89 -27.42 4.45
N SER A 299 -2.22 -27.40 4.39
CA SER A 299 -3.01 -27.99 3.30
C SER A 299 -3.61 -26.97 2.33
N VAL A 300 -3.67 -25.69 2.70
CA VAL A 300 -4.34 -24.63 1.92
C VAL A 300 -3.88 -24.57 0.47
N HIS A 301 -2.58 -24.66 0.18
CA HIS A 301 -2.09 -24.65 -1.20
C HIS A 301 -2.56 -25.84 -2.04
N MET A 302 -2.74 -27.02 -1.45
CA MET A 302 -3.26 -28.21 -2.15
C MET A 302 -4.77 -28.08 -2.44
N GLU A 303 -5.53 -27.40 -1.58
CA GLU A 303 -6.95 -27.13 -1.84
C GLU A 303 -7.13 -25.99 -2.86
N LEU A 304 -6.28 -24.96 -2.80
CA LEU A 304 -6.25 -23.88 -3.80
C LEU A 304 -5.87 -24.39 -5.19
N ASP A 305 -4.95 -25.35 -5.30
CA ASP A 305 -4.57 -25.95 -6.59
C ASP A 305 -5.73 -26.72 -7.24
N LYS A 306 -6.52 -27.47 -6.47
CA LYS A 306 -7.72 -28.16 -6.98
C LYS A 306 -8.81 -27.23 -7.50
N ILE A 307 -8.93 -26.03 -6.93
CA ILE A 307 -10.01 -25.06 -7.23
C ILE A 307 -9.58 -24.08 -8.31
N TYR A 308 -8.36 -23.56 -8.21
CA TYR A 308 -7.87 -22.46 -9.04
C TYR A 308 -6.80 -22.88 -10.05
N GLY A 309 -6.27 -24.11 -9.99
CA GLY A 309 -5.21 -24.60 -10.88
C GLY A 309 -5.58 -24.58 -12.36
N GLU A 310 -6.87 -24.70 -12.70
CA GLU A 310 -7.37 -24.58 -14.08
C GLU A 310 -7.12 -23.19 -14.70
N TYR A 311 -6.96 -22.14 -13.89
CA TYR A 311 -6.70 -20.77 -14.36
C TYR A 311 -5.22 -20.46 -14.56
N ALA A 312 -4.31 -21.43 -14.45
CA ALA A 312 -2.86 -21.20 -14.58
C ALA A 312 -2.49 -20.49 -15.90
N PRO A 313 -1.69 -19.39 -15.88
CA PRO A 313 -0.85 -18.87 -14.79
C PRO A 313 -1.51 -17.79 -13.89
N PHE A 314 -2.84 -17.69 -13.90
CA PHE A 314 -3.61 -16.61 -13.27
C PHE A 314 -4.42 -17.05 -12.04
N GLN A 315 -3.99 -18.08 -11.31
CA GLN A 315 -4.68 -18.62 -10.14
C GLN A 315 -5.02 -17.52 -9.10
N PHE A 316 -4.12 -16.55 -8.88
CA PHE A 316 -4.39 -15.41 -8.01
C PHE A 316 -5.51 -14.49 -8.52
N LEU A 317 -5.62 -14.26 -9.83
CA LEU A 317 -6.68 -13.38 -10.37
C LEU A 317 -8.07 -14.04 -10.23
N ALA A 318 -8.17 -15.35 -10.46
CA ALA A 318 -9.41 -16.10 -10.24
C ALA A 318 -9.82 -16.08 -8.75
N TYR A 319 -8.89 -16.39 -7.85
CA TYR A 319 -9.11 -16.29 -6.40
C TYR A 319 -9.49 -14.89 -5.95
N TRP A 320 -8.82 -13.85 -6.45
CA TRP A 320 -9.09 -12.47 -6.07
C TRP A 320 -10.45 -11.99 -6.59
N PHE A 321 -10.86 -12.43 -7.79
CA PHE A 321 -12.20 -12.18 -8.33
C PHE A 321 -13.30 -12.79 -7.44
N GLU A 322 -13.15 -14.05 -7.03
CA GLU A 322 -14.13 -14.71 -6.16
C GLU A 322 -14.15 -14.11 -4.74
N LEU A 323 -12.98 -13.82 -4.16
CA LEU A 323 -12.86 -13.15 -2.86
C LEU A 323 -13.51 -11.75 -2.89
N TRP A 324 -13.30 -10.99 -3.96
CA TRP A 324 -13.91 -9.68 -4.10
C TRP A 324 -15.43 -9.78 -4.30
N GLY A 325 -15.88 -10.68 -5.18
CA GLY A 325 -17.29 -10.97 -5.39
C GLY A 325 -18.01 -11.58 -4.17
N PHE A 326 -17.28 -12.17 -3.22
CA PHE A 326 -17.81 -12.49 -1.89
C PHE A 326 -18.04 -11.22 -1.07
N TYR A 327 -17.05 -10.31 -1.02
CA TYR A 327 -17.14 -9.10 -0.21
C TYR A 327 -18.16 -8.08 -0.71
N ASP A 328 -18.27 -7.85 -2.02
CA ASP A 328 -19.29 -6.96 -2.60
C ASP A 328 -20.71 -7.43 -2.22
N LYS A 329 -20.94 -8.75 -2.07
CA LYS A 329 -22.22 -9.33 -1.59
C LYS A 329 -22.47 -9.13 -0.09
N GLN A 330 -21.46 -8.83 0.71
CA GLN A 330 -21.59 -8.61 2.16
C GLN A 330 -21.65 -7.12 2.54
N PHE A 331 -20.93 -6.25 1.81
CA PHE A 331 -20.80 -4.82 2.14
C PHE A 331 -21.44 -3.87 1.13
N GLY A 332 -21.91 -4.36 -0.03
CA GLY A 332 -22.17 -3.53 -1.20
C GLY A 332 -20.89 -3.28 -2.00
N LYS A 333 -20.99 -2.67 -3.19
CA LYS A 333 -19.81 -2.42 -4.03
C LYS A 333 -18.96 -1.32 -3.42
N ILE A 334 -17.63 -1.50 -3.36
CA ILE A 334 -16.73 -0.47 -2.83
C ILE A 334 -16.82 0.88 -3.57
N THR A 335 -17.19 0.88 -4.85
CA THR A 335 -17.40 2.08 -5.68
C THR A 335 -18.60 2.94 -5.26
N GLU A 336 -19.49 2.39 -4.42
CA GLU A 336 -20.69 3.03 -3.89
C GLU A 336 -20.52 3.42 -2.41
N MET A 337 -19.35 3.15 -1.82
CA MET A 337 -19.01 3.42 -0.42
C MET A 337 -18.19 4.71 -0.27
N ASP A 338 -18.31 5.37 0.88
CA ASP A 338 -17.45 6.52 1.21
C ASP A 338 -15.98 6.07 1.43
N PRO A 339 -14.96 6.75 0.87
CA PRO A 339 -13.56 6.35 0.99
C PRO A 339 -13.01 6.20 2.42
N SER A 340 -13.56 6.92 3.41
CA SER A 340 -13.14 6.76 4.83
C SER A 340 -13.53 5.40 5.42
N THR A 341 -14.49 4.71 4.78
CA THR A 341 -15.01 3.40 5.17
C THR A 341 -14.26 2.23 4.52
N TYR A 342 -13.45 2.44 3.47
CA TYR A 342 -12.73 1.37 2.75
C TYR A 342 -11.85 0.51 3.69
N ARG A 343 -11.30 1.10 4.75
CA ARG A 343 -10.55 0.39 5.81
C ARG A 343 -11.36 -0.67 6.59
N LEU A 344 -12.68 -0.67 6.44
CA LEU A 344 -13.59 -1.63 7.08
C LEU A 344 -13.88 -2.85 6.21
N PHE A 345 -13.64 -2.80 4.90
CA PHE A 345 -13.95 -3.83 3.89
C PHE A 345 -13.10 -5.11 4.11
N THR A 346 -13.43 -5.87 5.17
CA THR A 346 -12.63 -6.96 5.73
C THR A 346 -13.49 -7.94 6.53
N ALA A 347 -13.08 -9.20 6.59
CA ALA A 347 -13.73 -10.21 7.43
C ALA A 347 -13.69 -9.90 8.93
N SER A 348 -12.81 -8.99 9.37
CA SER A 348 -12.77 -8.51 10.75
C SER A 348 -13.92 -7.55 11.09
N ALA A 349 -14.44 -6.80 10.11
CA ALA A 349 -15.68 -6.03 10.27
C ALA A 349 -16.92 -6.93 10.14
N LEU A 350 -16.92 -7.85 9.18
CA LEU A 350 -18.00 -8.82 8.98
C LEU A 350 -18.31 -9.62 10.25
N LYS A 351 -17.26 -10.08 10.96
CA LYS A 351 -17.36 -10.75 12.27
C LYS A 351 -17.88 -9.86 13.40
N LYS A 352 -17.87 -8.53 13.27
CA LYS A 352 -18.49 -7.60 14.23
C LYS A 352 -19.96 -7.40 13.91
N GLN A 353 -20.31 -7.20 12.64
CA GLN A 353 -21.69 -7.03 12.17
C GLN A 353 -22.56 -8.24 12.58
N HIS A 354 -22.16 -9.46 12.20
CA HIS A 354 -22.86 -10.69 12.63
C HIS A 354 -22.87 -10.97 14.15
N ARG A 355 -22.19 -10.18 14.98
CA ARG A 355 -22.28 -10.21 16.45
C ARG A 355 -23.18 -9.13 17.04
N LEU A 356 -23.52 -8.11 16.24
CA LEU A 356 -24.55 -7.12 16.53
C LEU A 356 -25.91 -7.65 16.05
N ASP A 357 -25.98 -8.19 14.83
CA ASP A 357 -27.21 -8.80 14.24
C ASP A 357 -27.76 -10.03 15.00
N ARG A 358 -27.06 -10.48 16.05
CA ARG A 358 -27.39 -11.65 16.91
C ARG A 358 -27.60 -11.27 18.38
N LYS A 359 -27.79 -9.99 18.68
CA LYS A 359 -28.01 -9.44 20.02
C LYS A 359 -29.31 -8.66 20.10
#